data_AF-A0A519Y1J5-F1
#
_entry.id   AF-A0A519Y1J5-F1
#
_cell.length_a   1.000
_cell.length_b   1.000
_cell.length_c   1.000
_cell.angle_alpha   90.00
_cell.angle_beta   90.00
_cell.angle_gamma   90.00
#
_symmetry.space_group_name_H-M   'P 1'
#
loop_
_entity.id
_entity.type
_entity.pdbx_description
1 polymer ?
#
loop_
_entity_poly.entity_id
_entity_poly.type
_entity_poly.pdbx_seq_one_letter_code
_entity_poly.pdbx_strand_id
1 'polypeptide(L)'
;MPTDYFKSLLELLEIERKADHQLYLKSTENTAAAERRTLGLTWYPVAIRNTEMGLGDYLTIEVERTTHQDLSQQFRFGSAVELFSNHDAKSARVGGTITHLNRDKMKINLRLDELPDWTRDGKLGVDLLFDNN
;
A
#
# COMPACT_ATOMS: atom_id res chain seq x y z
N MET A 1 14.39 -12.33 39.34
CA MET A 1 14.91 -12.71 38.01
C MET A 1 14.18 -11.89 36.95
N PRO A 2 14.68 -10.71 36.56
CA PRO A 2 14.06 -9.86 35.53
C PRO A 2 14.06 -10.51 34.14
N THR A 3 14.97 -11.47 33.92
CA THR A 3 15.26 -12.09 32.64
C THR A 3 14.13 -12.99 32.11
N ASP A 4 13.37 -13.66 32.97
CA ASP A 4 12.23 -14.50 32.54
C ASP A 4 11.02 -13.66 32.14
N TYR A 5 10.82 -12.51 32.78
CA TYR A 5 9.77 -11.56 32.43
C TYR A 5 9.96 -10.99 31.02
N PHE A 6 11.19 -10.61 30.66
CA PHE A 6 11.47 -10.10 29.32
C PHE A 6 11.36 -11.18 28.23
N LYS A 7 11.67 -12.44 28.55
CA LYS A 7 11.50 -13.56 27.61
C LYS A 7 10.04 -13.85 27.32
N SER A 8 9.21 -13.94 28.37
CA SER A 8 7.77 -14.17 28.18
C SER A 8 7.08 -13.00 27.48
N LEU A 9 7.49 -11.76 27.76
CA LEU A 9 7.00 -10.58 27.05
C LEU A 9 7.36 -10.62 25.56
N LEU A 10 8.60 -11.01 25.24
CA LEU A 10 9.05 -11.12 23.85
C LEU A 10 8.31 -12.22 23.09
N GLU A 11 8.06 -13.37 23.72
CA GLU A 11 7.23 -14.43 23.13
C GLU A 11 5.80 -13.98 22.86
N LEU A 12 5.17 -13.26 23.79
CA LEU A 12 3.81 -12.74 23.63
C LEU A 12 3.73 -11.72 22.47
N LEU A 13 4.70 -10.80 22.40
CA LEU A 13 4.80 -9.83 21.30
C LEU A 13 5.00 -10.52 19.95
N GLU A 14 5.80 -11.58 19.87
CA GLU A 14 5.96 -12.34 18.64
C GLU A 14 4.68 -13.05 18.19
N ILE A 15 3.89 -13.58 19.15
CA ILE A 15 2.61 -14.23 18.87
C ILE A 15 1.60 -13.21 18.33
N GLU A 16 1.48 -12.06 18.99
CA GLU A 16 0.59 -10.97 18.56
C GLU A 16 0.96 -10.48 17.16
N ARG A 17 2.25 -10.22 16.92
CA ARG A 17 2.76 -9.83 15.60
C ARG A 17 2.46 -10.86 14.52
N LYS A 18 2.60 -12.16 14.82
CA LYS A 18 2.26 -13.23 13.87
C LYS A 18 0.76 -13.29 13.59
N ALA A 19 -0.08 -13.07 14.61
CA ALA A 19 -1.54 -13.06 14.45
C ALA A 19 -1.99 -11.87 13.58
N ASP A 20 -1.45 -10.67 13.82
CA ASP A 20 -1.73 -9.47 13.02
C ASP A 20 -1.29 -9.63 11.57
N HIS A 21 -0.11 -10.20 11.34
CA HIS A 21 0.37 -10.50 9.99
C HIS A 21 -0.56 -11.49 9.27
N GLN A 22 -1.05 -12.53 9.96
CA GLN A 22 -2.00 -13.48 9.36
C GLN A 22 -3.36 -12.85 9.07
N LEU A 23 -3.85 -11.96 9.93
CA LEU A 23 -5.08 -11.19 9.71
C LEU A 23 -4.96 -10.26 8.50
N TYR A 24 -3.81 -9.59 8.37
CA TYR A 24 -3.48 -8.76 7.21
C TYR A 24 -3.45 -9.57 5.92
N LEU A 25 -2.76 -10.72 5.91
CA LEU A 25 -2.72 -11.62 4.76
C LEU A 25 -4.12 -12.10 4.37
N LYS A 26 -4.93 -12.56 5.32
CA LYS A 26 -6.32 -13.00 5.05
C LYS A 26 -7.19 -11.90 4.47
N SER A 27 -7.01 -10.67 4.95
CA SER A 27 -7.78 -9.48 4.50
C SER A 27 -7.24 -8.88 3.20
N THR A 28 -6.05 -9.27 2.76
CA THR A 28 -5.39 -8.74 1.56
C THR A 28 -5.44 -9.73 0.40
N GLU A 29 -5.31 -11.04 0.67
CA GLU A 29 -5.27 -12.09 -0.36
C GLU A 29 -6.65 -12.51 -0.89
N ASN A 30 -7.72 -12.42 -0.07
CA ASN A 30 -9.05 -12.91 -0.46
C ASN A 30 -10.11 -11.81 -0.60
N THR A 31 -9.75 -10.56 -0.32
CA THR A 31 -10.70 -9.45 -0.31
C THR A 31 -10.56 -8.66 -1.61
N ALA A 32 -11.66 -8.56 -2.37
CA ALA A 32 -11.67 -7.83 -3.63
C ALA A 32 -11.23 -6.37 -3.42
N ALA A 33 -10.53 -5.78 -4.39
CA ALA A 33 -10.15 -4.35 -4.35
C ALA A 33 -11.36 -3.43 -4.10
N ALA A 34 -12.55 -3.85 -4.55
CA ALA A 34 -13.81 -3.15 -4.30
C ALA A 34 -14.17 -3.07 -2.81
N GLU A 35 -13.98 -4.15 -2.05
CA GLU A 35 -14.27 -4.23 -0.62
C GLU A 35 -13.22 -3.46 0.20
N ARG A 36 -11.93 -3.64 -0.10
CA ARG A 36 -10.85 -2.90 0.57
C ARG A 36 -10.98 -1.39 0.38
N ARG A 37 -11.49 -0.96 -0.77
CA ARG A 37 -11.86 0.42 -1.05
C ARG A 37 -13.01 0.92 -0.17
N THR A 38 -14.05 0.12 0.09
CA THR A 38 -15.13 0.52 1.01
C THR A 38 -14.65 0.68 2.46
N LEU A 39 -13.60 -0.04 2.84
CA LEU A 39 -12.92 0.10 4.13
C LEU A 39 -11.95 1.30 4.17
N GLY A 40 -11.78 2.01 3.05
CA GLY A 40 -10.85 3.14 2.94
C GLY A 40 -9.36 2.75 2.88
N LEU A 41 -9.06 1.46 2.70
CA LEU A 41 -7.70 0.90 2.66
C LEU A 41 -7.09 0.90 1.24
N THR A 42 -7.93 1.08 0.20
CA THR A 42 -7.50 0.96 -1.20
C THR A 42 -8.07 2.08 -2.06
N TRP A 43 -7.23 2.65 -2.93
CA TRP A 43 -7.68 3.39 -4.10
C TRP A 43 -7.75 2.47 -5.31
N TYR A 44 -8.95 2.25 -5.84
CA TYR A 44 -9.15 1.47 -7.06
C TYR A 44 -10.46 1.87 -7.77
N PRO A 45 -10.46 2.06 -9.10
CA PRO A 45 -9.29 2.16 -9.98
C PRO A 45 -8.53 3.49 -9.81
N VAL A 46 -7.23 3.48 -10.14
CA VAL A 46 -6.39 4.68 -10.29
C VAL A 46 -5.76 4.75 -11.68
N ALA A 47 -5.36 5.95 -12.08
CA ALA A 47 -4.58 6.21 -13.28
C ALA A 47 -3.27 6.91 -12.91
N ILE A 48 -2.15 6.47 -13.49
CA ILE A 48 -0.87 7.18 -13.40
C ILE A 48 -0.95 8.40 -14.32
N ARG A 49 -0.77 9.59 -13.77
CA ARG A 49 -0.84 10.88 -14.48
C ARG A 49 0.52 11.49 -14.77
N ASN A 50 1.47 11.26 -13.87
CA ASN A 50 2.83 11.72 -14.07
C ASN A 50 3.83 10.69 -13.53
N THR A 51 5.03 10.72 -14.08
CA THR A 51 6.16 9.88 -13.70
C THR A 51 7.39 10.76 -13.78
N GLU A 52 8.04 10.96 -12.64
CA GLU A 52 9.15 11.89 -12.45
C GLU A 52 10.31 11.13 -11.82
N MET A 53 11.55 11.41 -12.22
CA MET A 53 12.72 10.95 -11.46
C MET A 53 12.81 11.75 -10.17
N GLY A 54 12.75 11.04 -9.04
CA GLY A 54 12.88 11.58 -7.70
C GLY A 54 14.32 11.61 -7.22
N LEU A 55 14.49 11.80 -5.91
CA LEU A 55 15.81 11.86 -5.28
C LEU A 55 16.44 10.46 -5.21
N GLY A 56 17.72 10.34 -5.59
CA GLY A 56 18.48 9.08 -5.48
C GLY A 56 18.10 8.02 -6.51
N ASP A 57 17.75 8.44 -7.73
CA ASP A 57 17.35 7.59 -8.87
C ASP A 57 16.06 6.79 -8.68
N TYR A 58 15.32 7.05 -7.60
CA TYR A 58 14.00 6.46 -7.37
C TYR A 58 12.91 7.22 -8.11
N LEU A 59 11.96 6.48 -8.65
CA LEU A 59 10.86 7.01 -9.44
C LEU A 59 9.73 7.51 -8.53
N THR A 60 9.22 8.69 -8.83
CA THR A 60 8.02 9.26 -8.21
C THR A 60 6.87 9.25 -9.20
N ILE A 61 5.76 8.63 -8.84
CA ILE A 61 4.53 8.67 -9.63
C ILE A 61 3.49 9.58 -9.01
N GLU A 62 2.73 10.29 -9.86
CA GLU A 62 1.46 10.89 -9.48
C GLU A 62 0.34 9.97 -9.97
N VAL A 63 -0.52 9.52 -9.07
CA VAL A 63 -1.72 8.76 -9.40
C VAL A 63 -2.97 9.54 -9.03
N GLU A 64 -4.02 9.31 -9.80
CA GLU A 64 -5.33 9.93 -9.61
C GLU A 64 -6.42 8.87 -9.47
N ARG A 65 -7.31 9.06 -8.50
CA ARG A 65 -8.54 8.28 -8.34
C ARG A 65 -9.58 8.77 -9.33
N THR A 66 -9.92 7.94 -10.30
CA THR A 66 -10.83 8.32 -11.39
C THR A 66 -12.31 8.21 -11.02
N THR A 67 -12.63 7.50 -9.94
CA THR A 67 -13.99 7.23 -9.49
C THR A 67 -14.04 7.08 -7.97
N HIS A 68 -15.23 7.07 -7.37
CA HIS A 68 -15.42 6.84 -5.93
C HIS A 68 -14.67 7.86 -5.05
N GLN A 69 -14.62 9.12 -5.50
CA GLN A 69 -13.91 10.23 -4.84
C GLN A 69 -14.54 10.62 -3.49
N ASP A 70 -15.81 10.28 -3.28
CA ASP A 70 -16.54 10.58 -2.04
C ASP A 70 -16.33 9.53 -0.93
N LEU A 71 -15.63 8.42 -1.22
CA LEU A 71 -15.33 7.41 -0.21
C LEU A 71 -14.23 7.88 0.73
N SER A 72 -14.49 7.75 2.04
CA SER A 72 -13.50 7.96 3.09
C SER A 72 -12.27 7.08 2.86
N GLN A 73 -11.12 7.58 3.27
CA GLN A 73 -9.83 6.98 3.00
C GLN A 73 -8.91 7.12 4.21
N GLN A 74 -8.08 6.10 4.44
CA GLN A 74 -7.16 6.05 5.57
C GLN A 74 -5.72 6.47 5.21
N PHE A 75 -5.44 6.78 3.93
CA PHE A 75 -4.13 7.22 3.46
C PHE A 75 -3.67 8.50 4.15
N ARG A 76 -2.39 8.56 4.51
CA ARG A 76 -1.75 9.72 5.12
C ARG A 76 -0.37 9.94 4.49
N PHE A 77 0.10 11.19 4.51
CA PHE A 77 1.49 11.49 4.18
C PHE A 77 2.45 10.60 4.98
N GLY A 78 3.47 10.04 4.33
CA GLY A 78 4.44 9.14 4.93
C GLY A 78 3.99 7.68 5.07
N SER A 79 2.72 7.36 4.78
CA SER A 79 2.25 5.97 4.85
C SER A 79 2.94 5.11 3.80
N ALA A 80 3.27 3.88 4.19
CA ALA A 80 3.70 2.85 3.26
C ALA A 80 2.50 2.41 2.40
N VAL A 81 2.71 2.29 1.10
CA VAL A 81 1.68 1.89 0.14
C VAL A 81 2.23 0.94 -0.89
N GLU A 82 1.35 0.29 -1.61
CA GLU A 82 1.71 -0.63 -2.68
C GLU A 82 0.82 -0.41 -3.91
N LEU A 83 1.46 -0.08 -5.03
CA LEU A 83 0.81 -0.05 -6.33
C LEU A 83 0.61 -1.49 -6.81
N PHE A 84 -0.59 -1.84 -7.22
CA PHE A 84 -0.89 -3.17 -7.75
C PHE A 84 -1.69 -3.11 -9.04
N SER A 85 -1.61 -4.17 -9.85
CA SER A 85 -2.53 -4.42 -10.97
C SER A 85 -3.60 -5.44 -10.56
N ASN A 86 -4.87 -5.13 -10.83
CA ASN A 86 -5.96 -6.08 -10.58
C ASN A 86 -5.98 -7.25 -11.60
N HIS A 87 -5.17 -7.20 -12.66
CA HIS A 87 -5.01 -8.32 -13.58
C HIS A 87 -4.18 -9.46 -12.97
N ASP A 88 -3.18 -9.13 -12.16
CA ASP A 88 -2.34 -10.08 -11.45
C ASP A 88 -1.94 -9.51 -10.08
N ALA A 89 -2.90 -9.47 -9.16
CA ALA A 89 -2.74 -8.82 -7.86
C ALA A 89 -1.73 -9.51 -6.92
N LYS A 90 -1.16 -10.66 -7.30
CA LYS A 90 -0.17 -11.40 -6.50
C LYS A 90 1.27 -11.08 -6.91
N SER A 91 1.55 -11.04 -8.21
CA SER A 91 2.92 -10.76 -8.71
C SER A 91 3.14 -9.30 -9.09
N ALA A 92 2.10 -8.61 -9.55
CA ALA A 92 2.20 -7.25 -10.07
C ALA A 92 1.97 -6.24 -8.97
N ARG A 93 2.94 -6.14 -8.04
CA ARG A 93 2.90 -5.23 -6.88
C ARG A 93 4.24 -4.51 -6.70
N VAL A 94 4.20 -3.22 -6.41
CA VAL A 94 5.39 -2.38 -6.13
C VAL A 94 5.14 -1.52 -4.91
N GLY A 95 6.02 -1.64 -3.92
CA GLY A 95 5.98 -0.85 -2.70
C GLY A 95 6.55 0.57 -2.87
N GLY A 96 5.95 1.52 -2.18
CA GLY A 96 6.37 2.90 -2.12
C GLY A 96 5.89 3.62 -0.86
N THR A 97 6.13 4.93 -0.82
CA THR A 97 5.74 5.80 0.30
C THR A 97 5.03 7.04 -0.24
N ILE A 98 3.93 7.44 0.42
CA ILE A 98 3.18 8.64 0.02
C ILE A 98 3.98 9.89 0.39
N THR A 99 4.33 10.68 -0.63
CA THR A 99 5.00 11.97 -0.47
C THR A 99 4.07 13.16 -0.62
N HIS A 100 2.90 12.97 -1.22
CA HIS A 100 1.88 14.02 -1.30
C HIS A 100 0.50 13.37 -1.37
N LEU A 101 -0.48 13.93 -0.66
CA LEU A 101 -1.86 13.47 -0.71
C LEU A 101 -2.80 14.66 -0.83
N ASN A 102 -3.57 14.68 -1.92
CA ASN A 102 -4.71 15.55 -2.15
C ASN A 102 -6.00 14.71 -2.10
N ARG A 103 -7.15 15.36 -2.34
CA ARG A 103 -8.46 14.69 -2.37
C ARG A 103 -8.48 13.48 -3.32
N ASP A 104 -8.09 13.70 -4.57
CA ASP A 104 -8.21 12.69 -5.64
C ASP A 104 -6.86 12.30 -6.24
N LYS A 105 -5.77 12.93 -5.79
CA LYS A 105 -4.41 12.70 -6.31
C LYS A 105 -3.46 12.35 -5.18
N MET A 106 -2.57 11.41 -5.41
CA MET A 106 -1.45 11.14 -4.51
C MET A 106 -0.15 11.02 -5.29
N LYS A 107 0.94 11.50 -4.69
CA LYS A 107 2.30 11.22 -5.16
C LYS A 107 2.92 10.14 -4.30
N ILE A 108 3.54 9.17 -4.95
CA ILE A 108 4.17 8.02 -4.33
C ILE A 108 5.61 7.96 -4.82
N ASN A 109 6.55 7.91 -3.89
CA ASN A 109 7.94 7.56 -4.19
C ASN A 109 8.06 6.03 -4.17
N LEU A 110 8.45 5.46 -5.30
CA LEU A 110 8.58 4.02 -5.49
C LEU A 110 10.03 3.59 -5.28
N ARG A 111 10.24 2.36 -4.80
CA ARG A 111 11.57 1.77 -4.61
C ARG A 111 12.13 1.14 -5.90
N LEU A 112 11.89 1.79 -7.03
CA LEU A 112 12.36 1.38 -8.36
C LEU A 112 12.72 2.60 -9.20
N ASP A 113 13.59 2.38 -10.19
CA ASP A 113 14.08 3.36 -11.15
C ASP A 113 13.20 3.43 -12.42
N GLU A 114 12.50 2.35 -12.76
CA GLU A 114 11.56 2.28 -13.90
C GLU A 114 10.24 1.58 -13.54
N LEU A 115 9.14 2.07 -14.13
CA LEU A 115 7.83 1.44 -13.98
C LEU A 115 7.75 0.11 -14.74
N PRO A 116 7.31 -0.99 -14.09
CA PRO A 116 7.10 -2.25 -14.78
C PRO A 116 6.04 -2.16 -15.88
N ASP A 117 6.15 -3.00 -16.91
CA ASP A 117 5.24 -3.01 -18.06
C ASP A 117 3.76 -3.16 -17.68
N TRP A 118 3.46 -3.98 -16.68
CA TRP A 118 2.09 -4.22 -16.20
C TRP A 118 1.39 -2.95 -15.70
N THR A 119 2.13 -1.89 -15.38
CA THR A 119 1.56 -0.59 -15.00
C THR A 119 0.81 0.08 -16.16
N ARG A 120 1.02 -0.39 -17.40
CA ARG A 120 0.36 0.14 -18.61
C ARG A 120 -0.93 -0.60 -18.97
N ASP A 121 -1.18 -1.77 -18.38
CA ASP A 121 -2.31 -2.64 -18.72
C ASP A 121 -3.65 -2.16 -18.12
N GLY A 122 -3.60 -1.13 -17.28
CA GLY A 122 -4.76 -0.56 -16.61
C GLY A 122 -5.23 -1.38 -15.41
N LYS A 123 -6.41 -1.02 -14.87
CA LYS A 123 -6.95 -1.56 -13.61
C LYS A 123 -5.94 -1.54 -12.46
N LEU A 124 -5.24 -0.43 -12.33
CA LEU A 124 -4.31 -0.20 -11.24
C LEU A 124 -5.07 0.17 -9.98
N GLY A 125 -4.51 -0.20 -8.85
CA GLY A 125 -4.92 0.29 -7.55
C GLY A 125 -3.71 0.57 -6.65
N VAL A 126 -3.95 1.30 -5.58
CA VAL A 126 -2.98 1.53 -4.53
C VAL A 126 -3.56 1.04 -3.22
N ASP A 127 -2.85 0.14 -2.56
CA ASP A 127 -3.20 -0.37 -1.23
C ASP A 127 -2.39 0.35 -0.16
N LEU A 128 -3.02 0.63 0.97
CA LEU A 128 -2.34 1.03 2.19
C LEU A 128 -1.66 -0.21 2.80
N LEU A 129 -0.34 -0.14 3.00
CA LEU A 129 0.38 -1.14 3.77
C LEU A 129 0.20 -0.83 5.26
N PHE A 130 0.04 -1.88 6.06
CA PHE A 130 -0.07 -1.72 7.50
C PHE A 130 1.26 -1.22 8.07
N ASP A 131 1.22 -0.14 8.84
CA ASP A 131 2.40 0.38 9.54
C ASP A 131 2.71 -0.55 10.71
N ASN A 132 3.84 -1.25 10.64
CA ASN A 132 4.29 -2.20 11.67
C ASN A 132 5.43 -1.56 12.48
N ASN A 133 5.15 -0.40 13.08
CA ASN A 133 6.06 0.29 14.01
C ASN A 133 5.86 -0.19 15.45
#